data_AF-D9VKZ5-F1
#
_entry.id   AF-D9VKZ5-F1
#
_cell.length_a   1.000
_cell.length_b   1.000
_cell.length_c   1.000
_cell.angle_alpha   90.00
_cell.angle_beta   90.00
_cell.angle_gamma   90.00
#
_symmetry.space_group_name_H-M   'P 1'
#
loop_
_entity.id
_entity.type
_entity.pdbx_description
1 polymer ?
#
loop_
_entity_poly.entity_id
_entity_poly.type
_entity_poly.pdbx_seq_one_letter_code
_entity_poly.pdbx_strand_id
1 'polypeptide(L)'
;MCKSSLEGTYCGYYSGSAYTDRGDAGAKVKEIQALLIQHHGYAVGPKGVDGYFGAGTESAVKRLQRGHGLKADGIVSAKTWDRLRGEPLDR
;
A
#
# COMPACT_ATOMS: atom_id res chain seq x y z
N MET A 1 9.30 -8.75 -8.63
CA MET A 1 9.62 -7.39 -8.19
C MET A 1 8.59 -6.43 -8.73
N CYS A 2 8.19 -5.42 -7.96
CA CYS A 2 7.35 -4.34 -8.46
C CYS A 2 8.05 -3.59 -9.59
N LYS A 3 7.29 -3.23 -10.62
CA LYS A 3 7.76 -2.45 -11.77
C LYS A 3 7.32 -1.01 -11.59
N SER A 4 8.25 -0.08 -11.73
CA SER A 4 7.96 1.35 -11.78
C SER A 4 7.90 1.81 -13.22
N SER A 5 6.84 2.53 -13.56
CA SER A 5 6.62 3.19 -14.85
C SER A 5 6.35 4.68 -14.62
N LEU A 6 6.29 5.46 -15.70
CA LEU A 6 5.89 6.88 -15.67
C LEU A 6 4.51 7.12 -15.03
N GLU A 7 3.67 6.07 -14.97
CA GLU A 7 2.31 6.09 -14.40
C GLU A 7 2.25 5.54 -12.96
N GLY A 8 3.39 5.23 -12.34
CA GLY A 8 3.51 4.71 -10.98
C GLY A 8 4.11 3.30 -10.86
N THR A 9 4.27 2.86 -9.63
CA THR A 9 4.81 1.56 -9.23
C THR A 9 3.69 0.53 -9.06
N TYR A 10 3.82 -0.62 -9.72
CA TYR A 10 2.86 -1.73 -9.70
C TYR A 10 3.57 -3.07 -9.47
N CYS A 11 3.02 -3.90 -8.57
CA CYS A 11 3.55 -5.22 -8.24
C CYS A 11 2.85 -6.36 -9.00
N GLY A 12 1.83 -6.04 -9.80
CA GLY A 12 1.16 -6.97 -10.71
C GLY A 12 0.06 -7.82 -10.05
N TYR A 13 -0.32 -7.54 -8.80
CA TYR A 13 -1.43 -8.23 -8.13
C TYR A 13 -2.76 -7.51 -8.36
N TYR A 14 -2.77 -6.17 -8.38
CA TYR A 14 -4.00 -5.40 -8.55
C TYR A 14 -3.75 -4.02 -9.18
N SER A 15 -4.53 -3.67 -10.21
CA SER A 15 -4.41 -2.41 -10.95
C SER A 15 -5.45 -1.35 -10.58
N GLY A 16 -6.51 -1.71 -9.86
CA GLY A 16 -7.56 -0.76 -9.47
C GLY A 16 -7.20 0.07 -8.23
N SER A 17 -8.14 0.87 -7.72
CA SER A 17 -7.96 1.70 -6.50
C SER A 17 -9.10 1.52 -5.51
N ALA A 18 -9.68 0.32 -5.45
CA ALA A 18 -10.80 0.03 -4.58
C ALA A 18 -10.45 0.30 -3.11
N TYR A 19 -11.44 0.81 -2.40
CA TYR A 19 -11.39 0.98 -0.95
C TYR A 19 -10.99 -0.35 -0.29
N THR A 20 -9.99 -0.29 0.58
CA THR A 20 -9.49 -1.46 1.30
C THR A 20 -9.21 -1.10 2.76
N ASP A 21 -9.71 -1.91 3.68
CA ASP A 21 -9.53 -1.71 5.12
C ASP A 21 -9.27 -3.02 5.88
N ARG A 22 -9.22 -2.96 7.22
CA ARG A 22 -8.86 -4.11 8.04
C ARG A 22 -9.89 -5.23 7.91
N GLY A 23 -9.40 -6.44 7.65
CA GLY A 23 -10.23 -7.63 7.46
C GLY A 23 -10.48 -7.96 5.99
N ASP A 24 -10.18 -7.05 5.06
CA ASP A 24 -10.16 -7.36 3.64
C ASP A 24 -9.08 -8.39 3.29
N ALA A 25 -9.30 -9.10 2.19
CA ALA A 25 -8.34 -10.04 1.65
C ALA A 25 -8.31 -10.03 0.12
N GLY A 26 -7.28 -10.67 -0.43
CA GLY A 26 -7.15 -10.95 -1.86
C GLY A 26 -6.11 -10.10 -2.58
N ALA A 27 -6.27 -10.00 -3.90
CA ALA A 27 -5.31 -9.39 -4.81
C ALA A 27 -4.99 -7.91 -4.46
N LYS A 28 -6.01 -7.13 -4.08
CA LYS A 28 -5.86 -5.74 -3.65
C LYS A 28 -4.92 -5.60 -2.44
N VAL A 29 -5.06 -6.50 -1.47
CA VAL A 29 -4.23 -6.50 -0.26
C VAL A 29 -2.80 -6.94 -0.56
N LYS A 30 -2.62 -7.94 -1.43
CA LYS A 30 -1.28 -8.35 -1.87
C LYS A 30 -0.53 -7.22 -2.54
N GLU A 31 -1.21 -6.43 -3.37
CA GLU A 31 -0.63 -5.25 -4.00
C GLU A 31 -0.20 -4.21 -2.95
N ILE A 32 -1.08 -3.88 -2.00
CA ILE A 32 -0.78 -2.93 -0.91
C ILE A 32 0.46 -3.40 -0.13
N GLN A 33 0.47 -4.67 0.29
CA GLN A 33 1.56 -5.24 1.07
C GLN A 33 2.87 -5.25 0.28
N ALA A 34 2.83 -5.62 -0.99
CA ALA A 34 4.01 -5.63 -1.85
C ALA A 34 4.57 -4.22 -2.05
N LEU A 35 3.72 -3.22 -2.29
CA LEU A 35 4.13 -1.81 -2.41
C LEU A 35 4.71 -1.28 -1.09
N LEU A 36 4.06 -1.56 0.04
CA LEU A 36 4.56 -1.15 1.36
C LEU A 36 5.95 -1.69 1.63
N ILE A 37 6.22 -2.97 1.33
CA ILE A 37 7.53 -3.58 1.56
C ILE A 37 8.56 -3.12 0.51
N GLN A 38 8.26 -3.30 -0.78
CA GLN A 38 9.24 -3.17 -1.85
C GLN A 38 9.50 -1.72 -2.26
N HIS A 39 8.47 -0.86 -2.18
CA HIS A 39 8.59 0.54 -2.58
C HIS A 39 8.86 1.47 -1.39
N HIS A 40 8.22 1.20 -0.25
CA HIS A 40 8.31 2.08 0.94
C HIS A 40 9.12 1.51 2.10
N GLY A 41 9.55 0.25 2.05
CA GLY A 41 10.33 -0.38 3.13
C GLY A 41 9.55 -0.61 4.44
N TYR A 42 8.22 -0.51 4.43
CA TYR A 42 7.38 -0.76 5.59
C TYR A 42 7.05 -2.25 5.74
N ALA A 43 7.47 -2.83 6.87
CA ALA A 43 7.07 -4.18 7.24
C ALA A 43 5.56 -4.25 7.53
N VAL A 44 4.87 -5.19 6.91
CA VAL A 44 3.40 -5.38 7.01
C VAL A 44 3.01 -6.53 7.96
N GLY A 45 3.97 -7.00 8.77
CA GLY A 45 3.80 -8.11 9.72
C GLY A 45 4.68 -9.32 9.37
N PRO A 46 4.66 -10.36 10.22
CA PRO A 46 5.55 -11.51 10.10
C PRO A 46 5.26 -12.39 8.87
N LYS A 47 4.05 -12.29 8.31
CA LYS A 47 3.62 -13.08 7.14
C LYS A 47 3.95 -12.42 5.79
N GLY A 48 4.39 -11.16 5.79
CA GLY A 48 4.70 -10.44 4.55
C GLY A 48 3.47 -10.26 3.64
N VAL A 49 3.62 -10.59 2.35
CA VAL A 49 2.57 -10.46 1.33
C VAL A 49 1.64 -11.67 1.35
N ASP A 50 0.84 -11.80 2.41
CA ASP A 50 -0.12 -12.91 2.58
C ASP A 50 -1.48 -12.66 1.92
N GLY A 51 -1.77 -11.41 1.54
CA GLY A 51 -3.04 -10.99 0.97
C GLY A 51 -4.16 -10.85 1.99
N TYR A 52 -3.85 -10.73 3.28
CA TYR A 52 -4.81 -10.46 4.35
C TYR A 52 -4.50 -9.14 5.06
N PHE A 53 -5.48 -8.25 5.15
CA PHE A 53 -5.30 -6.93 5.72
C PHE A 53 -5.41 -7.01 7.25
N GLY A 54 -4.35 -7.49 7.89
CA GLY A 54 -4.23 -7.59 9.33
C GLY A 54 -3.68 -6.33 9.99
N ALA A 55 -3.47 -6.40 11.31
CA ALA A 55 -2.94 -5.30 12.12
C ALA A 55 -1.55 -4.80 11.66
N GLY A 56 -0.70 -5.70 11.14
CA GLY A 56 0.60 -5.34 10.58
C GLY A 56 0.50 -4.49 9.31
N THR A 57 -0.39 -4.88 8.39
CA THR A 57 -0.66 -4.12 7.16
C THR A 57 -1.28 -2.77 7.49
N GLU A 58 -2.25 -2.71 8.40
CA GLU A 58 -2.84 -1.44 8.84
C GLU A 58 -1.80 -0.49 9.45
N SER A 59 -0.91 -1.01 10.30
CA SER A 59 0.14 -0.20 10.92
C SER A 59 1.08 0.39 9.87
N ALA A 60 1.43 -0.40 8.86
CA ALA A 60 2.24 0.07 7.73
C ALA A 60 1.51 1.13 6.88
N VAL A 61 0.22 0.94 6.60
CA VAL A 61 -0.60 1.95 5.91
C VAL A 61 -0.67 3.25 6.70
N LYS A 62 -0.87 3.19 8.02
CA LYS A 62 -0.88 4.37 8.89
C LYS A 62 0.46 5.11 8.85
N ARG A 63 1.58 4.39 8.80
CA ARG A 63 2.92 4.99 8.69
C ARG A 63 3.10 5.73 7.37
N LEU A 64 2.73 5.08 6.26
CA LEU A 64 2.71 5.71 4.94
C LEU A 64 1.86 7.00 4.96
N GLN A 65 0.63 6.90 5.46
CA GLN A 65 -0.29 8.04 5.52
C GLN A 65 0.32 9.21 6.32
N ARG A 66 0.88 8.94 7.52
CA ARG A 66 1.56 9.96 8.34
C ARG A 66 2.75 10.57 7.62
N GLY A 67 3.58 9.75 6.97
CA GLY A 67 4.75 10.21 6.23
C GLY A 67 4.43 11.14 5.06
N HIS A 68 3.16 11.14 4.62
CA HIS A 68 2.70 11.91 3.48
C HIS A 68 1.58 12.91 3.81
N GLY A 69 1.42 13.24 5.10
CA GLY A 69 0.44 14.25 5.54
C GLY A 69 -1.02 13.85 5.34
N LEU A 70 -1.29 12.56 5.10
CA LEU A 70 -2.65 12.03 5.02
C LEU A 70 -3.19 11.71 6.41
N LYS A 71 -4.52 11.67 6.53
CA LYS A 71 -5.17 11.15 7.74
C LYS A 71 -4.77 9.69 7.97
N ALA A 72 -4.16 9.41 9.11
CA ALA A 72 -3.63 8.09 9.45
C ALA A 72 -4.71 7.14 10.00
N ASP A 73 -5.79 6.97 9.25
CA ASP A 73 -6.93 6.12 9.61
C ASP A 73 -6.66 4.62 9.36
N GLY A 74 -5.63 4.28 8.58
CA GLY A 74 -5.31 2.90 8.22
C GLY A 74 -6.13 2.35 7.06
N ILE A 75 -6.86 3.23 6.36
CA ILE A 75 -7.74 2.90 5.27
C ILE A 75 -7.06 3.24 3.94
N VAL A 76 -7.09 2.31 3.00
CA VAL A 76 -6.55 2.53 1.66
C VAL A 76 -7.64 3.07 0.74
N SER A 77 -7.78 4.39 0.76
CA SER A 77 -8.60 5.15 -0.19
C SER A 77 -7.84 5.46 -1.48
N ALA A 78 -8.49 6.08 -2.47
CA ALA A 78 -7.84 6.51 -3.71
C ALA A 78 -6.59 7.40 -3.46
N LYS A 79 -6.61 8.27 -2.44
CA LYS A 79 -5.46 9.11 -2.06
C LYS A 79 -4.31 8.28 -1.47
N THR A 80 -4.65 7.24 -0.70
CA THR A 80 -3.65 6.32 -0.16
C THR A 80 -3.04 5.47 -1.28
N TRP A 81 -3.86 5.03 -2.25
CA TRP A 81 -3.41 4.31 -3.45
C TRP A 81 -2.46 5.14 -4.30
N ASP A 82 -2.81 6.41 -4.53
CA ASP A 82 -1.95 7.37 -5.21
C ASP A 82 -0.58 7.44 -4.55
N ARG A 83 -0.53 7.48 -3.22
CA ARG A 83 0.74 7.53 -2.49
C ARG A 83 1.49 6.20 -2.41
N LEU A 84 0.79 5.07 -2.48
CA LEU A 84 1.42 3.75 -2.57
C LEU A 84 2.17 3.57 -3.89
N ARG A 85 1.55 4.00 -4.99
CA ARG A 85 2.05 3.81 -6.37
C ARG A 85 2.86 4.98 -6.91
N GLY A 86 2.51 6.20 -6.53
CA GLY A 86 3.16 7.40 -7.02
C GLY A 86 4.63 7.41 -6.60
N GLU A 87 5.48 7.86 -7.51
CA GLU A 87 6.79 8.37 -7.14
C GLU A 87 6.60 9.60 -6.22
N PRO A 88 7.59 9.93 -5.37
CA PRO A 88 7.51 11.15 -4.58
C PRO A 88 7.26 12.31 -5.53
N LEU A 89 6.02 12.85 -5.49
CA LEU A 89 5.69 14.10 -6.17
C LEU A 89 6.84 15.07 -5.94
N ASP A 90 7.42 15.43 -7.05
CA ASP A 90 8.52 16.33 -7.30
C ASP A 90 8.55 17.55 -6.37
N ARG A 91 9.80 17.84 -5.97
CA ARG A 91 10.27 18.99 -5.18
C ARG A 91 10.10 20.31 -5.92
#